data_AF-A0A0U3R8H2-F1
#
_entry.id   AF-A0A0U3R8H2-F1
#
_cell.length_a   1.000
_cell.length_b   1.000
_cell.length_c   1.000
_cell.angle_alpha   90.00
_cell.angle_beta   90.00
_cell.angle_gamma   90.00
#
_symmetry.space_group_name_H-M   'P 1'
#
loop_
_entity.id
_entity.type
_entity.pdbx_description
1 polymer ?
#
loop_
_entity_poly.entity_id
_entity_poly.type
_entity_poly.pdbx_seq_one_letter_code
_entity_poly.pdbx_strand_id
1 'polypeptide(L)' 'MRIAIPAEDNRGLESNVSRHFGRAKYFVFVDVEEGKTENAEVVEVPFDEHRPGICQTL' A
#
# COMPACT_ATOMS: atom_id res chain seq x y z
N MET A 1 -10.22 -7.10 10.38
CA MET A 1 -10.16 -6.99 8.89
C MET A 1 -8.85 -6.31 8.53
N ARG A 2 -8.23 -6.67 7.40
CA ARG A 2 -7.00 -6.03 6.93
C ARG A 2 -7.26 -5.26 5.64
N ILE A 3 -6.85 -4.00 5.59
CA ILE A 3 -7.09 -3.07 4.48
C ILE A 3 -5.73 -2.69 3.89
N ALA A 4 -5.57 -2.78 2.58
CA ALA A 4 -4.37 -2.33 1.87
C ALA A 4 -4.66 -1.03 1.12
N ILE A 5 -3.87 0.01 1.40
CA ILE A 5 -4.05 1.36 0.84
C ILE A 5 -2.78 1.74 0.08
N PRO A 6 -2.84 2.03 -1.23
CA PRO A 6 -1.68 2.50 -1.97
C PRO A 6 -1.35 3.95 -1.54
N ALA A 7 -0.11 4.20 -1.15
CA ALA A 7 0.38 5.49 -0.68
C ALA A 7 1.40 6.11 -1.65
N GLU A 8 1.43 7.44 -1.73
CA GLU A 8 2.40 8.17 -2.55
C GLU A 8 3.77 8.27 -1.88
N ASP A 9 3.82 8.26 -0.54
CA ASP A 9 5.04 8.39 0.24
C ASP A 9 5.06 7.44 1.47
N ASN A 10 6.20 7.40 2.17
CA ASN A 10 6.42 6.51 3.30
C ASN A 10 5.85 7.04 4.64
N ARG A 11 4.97 8.05 4.63
CA ARG A 11 4.39 8.64 5.86
C ARG A 11 3.25 7.83 6.45
N GLY A 12 2.98 6.65 5.90
CA GLY A 12 1.95 5.75 6.41
C GLY A 12 0.55 6.37 6.36
N LEU A 13 -0.11 6.47 7.52
CA LEU A 13 -1.48 6.99 7.62
C LEU A 13 -1.59 8.49 7.28
N GLU A 14 -0.49 9.24 7.33
CA GLU A 14 -0.47 10.66 6.91
C GLU A 14 -0.09 10.82 5.43
N SER A 15 0.17 9.72 4.73
CA SER A 15 0.47 9.74 3.30
C SER A 15 -0.78 10.04 2.48
N ASN A 16 -0.60 10.65 1.32
CA ASN A 16 -1.67 10.76 0.34
C ASN A 16 -1.89 9.42 -0.36
N VAL A 17 -3.15 9.12 -0.66
CA VAL A 17 -3.51 7.93 -1.43
C VAL A 17 -3.02 8.08 -2.87
N SER A 18 -2.28 7.10 -3.35
CA SER A 18 -1.76 7.11 -4.72
C SER A 18 -2.88 7.06 -5.75
N ARG A 19 -2.77 7.92 -6.77
CA ARG A 19 -3.73 7.99 -7.89
C ARG A 19 -3.68 6.76 -8.80
N HIS A 20 -2.60 5.99 -8.75
CA HIS A 20 -2.39 4.83 -9.62
C HIS A 20 -1.96 3.62 -8.80
N PHE A 21 -2.88 2.70 -8.56
CA PHE A 21 -2.63 1.49 -7.76
C PHE A 21 -1.40 0.70 -8.26
N GLY A 22 -1.32 0.42 -9.57
CA GLY A 22 -0.21 -0.35 -10.15
C GLY A 22 1.14 0.38 -10.23
N ARG A 23 1.20 1.66 -9.84
CA ARG A 23 2.44 2.46 -9.79
C ARG A 23 2.75 2.97 -8.37
N ALA A 24 1.97 2.57 -7.38
CA ALA A 24 2.21 2.96 -6.00
C ALA A 24 3.50 2.31 -5.50
N LYS A 25 4.42 3.12 -4.98
CA LYS A 25 5.68 2.65 -4.40
C LYS A 25 5.52 2.17 -2.97
N TYR A 26 4.45 2.58 -2.30
CA TYR A 26 4.18 2.24 -0.91
C TYR A 26 2.76 1.70 -0.78
N PHE A 27 2.60 0.71 0.09
CA PHE A 27 1.31 0.20 0.52
C PHE A 27 1.23 0.26 2.04
N VAL A 28 0.14 0.85 2.53
CA VAL A 28 -0.17 0.90 3.95
C VAL A 28 -1.18 -0.19 4.25
N PHE A 29 -0.78 -1.16 5.06
CA PHE A 29 -1.63 -2.22 5.57
C PHE A 29 -2.18 -1.81 6.93
N VAL A 30 -3.50 -1.71 7.03
CA VAL A 30 -4.20 -1.31 8.24
C VAL A 30 -5.04 -2.47 8.75
N ASP A 31 -4.76 -2.91 9.97
CA ASP A 31 -5.58 -3.87 10.68
C ASP A 31 -6.64 -3.12 11.49
N VAL A 32 -7.89 -3.45 11.22
CA VAL A 32 -9.06 -2.87 11.89
C VAL A 32 -9.81 -3.99 12.62
N GLU A 33 -9.90 -3.89 13.94
CA GLU A 33 -10.71 -4.78 14.78
C GLU A 33 -11.75 -3.95 15.54
N GLU A 34 -12.99 -4.44 15.59
CA GLU A 34 -14.10 -3.78 16.30
C GLU A 34 -14.30 -2.28 15.94
N GLY A 35 -13.94 -1.90 14.70
CA GLY A 35 -14.05 -0.53 14.21
C GLY A 35 -12.92 0.41 14.64
N LYS A 36 -11.86 -0.12 15.27
CA LYS A 36 -10.65 0.63 15.65
C LYS A 36 -9.45 0.16 14.84
N THR A 37 -8.57 1.10 14.53
CA THR A 37 -7.28 0.80 13.92
C THR A 37 -6.35 0.24 14.99
N GLU A 38 -6.08 -1.06 14.92
CA GLU A 38 -5.20 -1.75 15.86
C GLU A 38 -3.73 -1.66 15.43
N ASN A 39 -3.48 -1.72 14.11
CA ASN A 39 -2.12 -1.66 13.56
C ASN A 39 -2.08 -1.01 12.18
N ALA A 40 -0.96 -0.35 11.87
CA ALA A 40 -0.69 0.20 10.55
C ALA A 40 0.79 -0.07 10.17
N GLU A 41 0.98 -0.82 9.10
CA GLU A 41 2.27 -1.20 8.53
C GLU A 41 2.47 -0.50 7.18
N VAL A 42 3.68 -0.02 6.90
CA VAL A 42 4.04 0.55 5.60
C VAL A 42 5.03 -0.39 4.92
N VAL A 43 4.63 -0.92 3.77
CA VAL A 43 5.46 -1.80 2.93
C VAL A 43 5.82 -1.05 1.66
N GLU A 44 7.12 -0.95 1.38
CA GLU A 44 7.65 -0.45 0.12
C GLU A 44 7.64 -1.56 -0.93
N VAL A 45 7.20 -1.24 -2.14
CA VAL A 45 7.23 -2.15 -3.28
C VAL A 45 8.64 -2.11 -3.88
N PRO A 46 9.39 -3.23 -3.89
CA PRO A 46 10.80 -3.23 -4.28
C PRO A 46 11.05 -3.05 -5.80
N PHE A 47 10.01 -2.94 -6.62
CA PHE A 47 10.13 -2.82 -8.08
C PHE A 47 9.35 -1.62 -8.63
N ASP A 48 10.04 -0.77 -9.40
CA ASP A 48 9.50 0.48 -9.97
C ASP A 48 8.81 0.29 -11.33
N GLU A 49 8.99 -0.87 -11.98
CA GLU A 49 8.70 -1.03 -13.41
C GLU A 49 7.38 -1.78 -13.67
N HIS A 50 6.27 -1.03 -13.74
CA HIS A 50 5.00 -1.59 -14.21
C HIS A 50 5.00 -1.73 -15.74
N ARG A 51 5.24 -2.94 -16.25
CA ARG A 51 5.11 -3.26 -17.68
C ARG A 51 3.86 -4.12 -17.95
N PRO A 52 3.12 -3.83 -19.05
CA PRO A 52 2.03 -4.69 -19.48
C PRO A 52 2.51 -6.12 -19.71
N GLY A 53 1.81 -7.12 -19.14
CA GLY A 53 2.09 -8.54 -19.33
C GLY A 53 2.95 -9.21 -18.26
N ILE A 54 3.36 -8.49 -17.21
CA ILE A 54 4.08 -9.07 -16.08
C ILE A 54 3.12 -9.28 -14.91
N CYS A 55 2.79 -10.54 -14.60
CA CYS A 55 2.22 -10.92 -13.31
C CYS A 55 3.38 -11.18 -12.35
N GLN A 56 3.59 -10.28 -11.40
CA GLN A 56 4.67 -10.44 -10.42
C GLN A 56 4.21 -11.38 -9.30
N THR A 57 4.91 -12.51 -9.18
CA THR A 57 4.73 -13.42 -8.04
C THR A 57 5.38 -12.78 -6.82
N LEU A 58 4.59 -12.61 -5.75
CA LEU A 58 5.05 -12.23 -4.41
C LEU A 58 5.94 -13.33 -3.82
#